data_AF-A0AAW0M5D7-F1
#
_entry.id   AF-A0AAW0M5D7-F1
#
_cell.length_a   1.000
_cell.length_b   1.000
_cell.length_c   1.000
_cell.angle_alpha   90.00
_cell.angle_beta   90.00
_cell.angle_gamma   90.00
#
_symmetry.space_group_name_H-M   'P 1'
#
loop_
_entity.id
_entity.type
_entity.pdbx_description
1 polymer ?
#
loop_
_entity_poly.entity_id
_entity_poly.type
_entity_poly.pdbx_seq_one_letter_code
_entity_poly.pdbx_strand_id
1 'polypeptide(L)'
;MKSLVSKSIRKPEAKGISRDRSHKNYDFCTISGPTVLDPTSSTFFNQRGHPHFKPIIPNCEIQHKAPAIVFSAGGLTGNIFHNFNDGFIPLFITANSIFPDQDVVLVISKARDWWVSKYIEILRTFTKYPIIDIDNDTTTYCFPSANVGIISYDLVTINPKLIPNSKTFTHFHALIDKAYGQKQNQKQNHPFKFNPSKSRPILVLISCNGGVGRVLLNQNEVKFEAEKIGFNVIIFKPTPMTPMHKAYELIHSSHAIIGIHGAALTHTIFLRPGSVFMQVVPLGTEWAAEVCYARLARNVGSEYMEYRIETEESSLIDKYSKDDLQLRDPVAFRGTDWSLMNVYLKEQNVTLDLDRFREYLKEMYKKAKKFMNKEG
;
A
#
# COMPACT_ATOMS: atom_id res chain seq x y z
N MET A 1 -36.43 15.54 61.42
CA MET A 1 -35.49 14.49 60.99
C MET A 1 -36.05 13.77 59.77
N LYS A 2 -35.61 14.10 58.56
CA LYS A 2 -35.78 13.22 57.39
C LYS A 2 -34.42 13.12 56.71
N SER A 3 -33.93 11.88 56.66
CA SER A 3 -32.63 11.44 56.18
C SER A 3 -32.47 11.70 54.68
N LEU A 4 -31.35 12.32 54.30
CA LEU A 4 -30.84 12.36 52.93
C LEU A 4 -30.38 10.97 52.52
N VAL A 5 -31.10 10.33 51.59
CA VAL A 5 -30.61 9.12 50.91
C VAL A 5 -29.82 9.56 49.68
N SER A 6 -28.50 9.33 49.71
CA SER A 6 -27.59 9.53 48.59
C SER A 6 -27.98 8.60 47.43
N LYS A 7 -28.37 9.16 46.29
CA LYS A 7 -28.44 8.40 45.03
C LYS A 7 -27.02 8.08 44.58
N SER A 8 -26.63 6.82 44.74
CA SER A 8 -25.44 6.23 44.11
C SER A 8 -25.53 6.43 42.60
N ILE A 9 -24.61 7.23 42.04
CA ILE A 9 -24.39 7.34 40.60
C ILE A 9 -23.76 6.01 40.17
N ARG A 10 -24.56 5.12 39.58
CA ARG A 10 -24.04 3.90 38.95
C ARG A 10 -23.07 4.34 37.85
N LYS A 11 -21.80 3.95 37.97
CA LYS A 11 -20.86 3.94 36.84
C LYS A 11 -21.51 3.15 35.69
N PRO A 12 -21.45 3.61 34.43
CA PRO A 12 -21.92 2.80 33.32
C PRO A 12 -21.12 1.50 33.31
N GLU A 13 -21.81 0.36 33.26
CA GLU A 13 -21.17 -0.93 33.00
C GLU A 13 -20.38 -0.82 31.70
N ALA A 14 -19.07 -1.02 31.77
CA ALA A 14 -18.23 -1.03 30.58
C ALA A 14 -18.70 -2.17 29.66
N LYS A 15 -19.37 -1.83 28.56
CA LYS A 15 -19.73 -2.79 27.52
C LYS A 15 -18.46 -3.51 27.08
N GLY A 16 -18.46 -4.85 27.15
CA GLY A 16 -17.32 -5.66 26.76
C GLY A 16 -16.94 -5.53 25.27
N ILE A 17 -17.86 -5.05 24.43
CA ILE A 17 -17.61 -4.80 23.00
C ILE A 17 -18.11 -3.39 22.66
N SER A 18 -17.24 -2.59 22.04
CA SER A 18 -17.55 -1.29 21.46
C SER A 18 -17.39 -1.35 19.94
N ARG A 19 -18.24 -0.64 19.20
CA ARG A 19 -18.15 -0.51 17.73
C ARG A 19 -18.19 0.96 17.35
N ASP A 20 -17.19 1.41 16.63
CA ASP A 20 -17.13 2.72 16.00
C ASP A 20 -17.37 2.58 14.50
N ARG A 21 -18.42 3.25 14.02
CA ARG A 21 -18.84 3.33 12.61
C ARG A 21 -19.04 4.78 12.18
N SER A 22 -18.47 5.71 12.95
CA SER A 22 -18.64 7.15 12.69
C SER A 22 -17.80 7.63 11.50
N HIS A 23 -16.77 6.88 11.13
CA HIS A 23 -15.88 7.20 10.02
C HIS A 23 -16.36 6.58 8.71
N LYS A 24 -16.20 7.31 7.59
CA LYS A 24 -16.65 6.85 6.26
C LYS A 24 -15.76 5.75 5.67
N ASN A 25 -14.50 5.67 6.11
CA ASN A 25 -13.47 4.85 5.48
C ASN A 25 -13.09 3.58 6.26
N TYR A 26 -13.64 3.38 7.46
CA TYR A 26 -13.45 2.16 8.22
C TYR A 26 -14.56 1.95 9.26
N ASP A 27 -14.83 0.68 9.56
CA ASP A 27 -15.54 0.25 10.76
C ASP A 27 -14.49 -0.34 11.72
N PHE A 28 -14.57 -0.04 13.02
CA PHE A 28 -13.62 -0.51 14.02
C PHE A 28 -14.34 -1.02 15.26
N CYS A 29 -14.03 -2.23 15.71
CA CYS A 29 -14.61 -2.83 16.90
C CYS A 29 -13.53 -3.13 17.94
N THR A 30 -13.77 -2.76 19.19
CA THR A 30 -12.90 -3.07 20.33
C THR A 30 -13.59 -4.06 21.26
N ILE A 31 -12.98 -5.22 21.46
CA ILE A 31 -13.38 -6.21 22.46
C ILE A 31 -12.48 -6.01 23.68
N SER A 32 -13.06 -5.42 24.73
CA SER A 32 -12.37 -5.12 25.97
C SER A 32 -12.38 -6.30 26.92
N GLY A 33 -11.20 -6.72 27.36
CA GLY A 33 -11.01 -7.81 28.32
C GLY A 33 -10.77 -9.18 27.67
N PRO A 34 -10.59 -10.22 28.50
CA PRO A 34 -10.22 -11.55 28.05
C PRO A 34 -11.16 -12.09 26.97
N THR A 35 -10.58 -12.45 25.83
CA THR A 35 -11.31 -12.81 24.61
C THR A 35 -10.76 -14.11 24.05
N VAL A 36 -11.64 -15.01 23.66
CA VAL A 36 -11.30 -16.26 22.97
C VAL A 36 -11.67 -16.14 21.49
N LEU A 37 -10.76 -16.50 20.59
CA LEU A 37 -10.97 -16.65 19.15
C LEU A 37 -11.07 -18.14 18.83
N ASP A 38 -12.17 -18.52 18.22
CA ASP A 38 -12.33 -19.82 17.54
C ASP A 38 -12.26 -19.60 16.01
N PRO A 39 -11.15 -19.97 15.36
CA PRO A 39 -11.02 -19.87 13.91
C PRO A 39 -12.04 -20.70 13.13
N THR A 40 -12.44 -21.87 13.65
CA THR A 40 -13.36 -22.81 12.97
C THR A 40 -14.71 -22.15 12.66
N SER A 41 -15.19 -21.32 13.57
CA SER A 41 -16.42 -20.54 13.42
C SER A 41 -16.17 -19.06 13.13
N SER A 42 -14.91 -18.64 12.99
CA SER A 42 -14.49 -17.23 12.87
C SER A 42 -15.12 -16.32 13.94
N THR A 43 -15.24 -16.83 15.18
CA THR A 43 -16.01 -16.17 16.25
C THR A 43 -15.11 -15.74 17.41
N PHE A 44 -15.33 -14.52 17.90
CA PHE A 44 -14.75 -14.03 19.14
C PHE A 44 -15.77 -14.12 20.29
N PHE A 45 -15.35 -14.69 21.41
CA PHE A 45 -16.11 -14.79 22.66
C PHE A 45 -15.50 -13.87 23.71
N ASN A 46 -16.26 -12.89 24.19
CA ASN A 46 -15.83 -12.06 25.33
C ASN A 46 -16.16 -12.79 26.64
N GLN A 47 -15.14 -13.09 27.44
CA GLN A 47 -15.30 -13.80 28.71
C GLN A 47 -15.94 -12.93 29.82
N ARG A 48 -16.04 -11.61 29.63
CA ARG A 48 -16.76 -10.67 30.51
C ARG A 48 -18.24 -10.50 30.13
N GLY A 49 -18.83 -11.49 29.47
CA GLY A 49 -20.21 -11.48 28.98
C GLY A 49 -21.27 -11.25 30.06
N HIS A 50 -22.48 -10.90 29.62
CA HIS A 50 -23.62 -10.53 30.48
C HIS A 50 -23.96 -11.66 31.48
N PRO A 51 -24.26 -11.37 32.76
CA PRO A 51 -24.48 -12.39 33.80
C PRO A 51 -25.63 -13.38 33.52
N HIS A 52 -26.52 -13.06 32.59
CA HIS A 52 -27.69 -13.87 32.23
C HIS A 52 -27.49 -14.75 30.99
N PHE A 53 -26.36 -14.64 30.28
CA PHE A 53 -26.04 -15.49 29.13
C PHE A 53 -24.56 -15.86 29.14
N LYS A 54 -24.26 -17.10 29.52
CA LYS A 54 -22.92 -17.69 29.41
C LYS A 54 -22.87 -18.54 28.15
N PRO A 55 -22.30 -18.04 27.04
CA PRO A 55 -22.05 -18.88 25.88
C PRO A 55 -21.10 -20.03 26.26
N ILE A 56 -21.22 -21.17 25.59
CA ILE A 56 -20.20 -22.22 25.65
C ILE A 56 -18.97 -21.65 24.95
N ILE A 57 -17.96 -21.26 25.74
CA ILE A 57 -16.71 -20.71 25.23
C ILE A 57 -15.77 -21.89 25.01
N PRO A 58 -15.19 -22.05 23.81
CA PRO A 58 -14.17 -23.06 23.56
C PRO A 58 -12.99 -22.95 24.53
N ASN A 59 -12.37 -24.08 24.85
CA ASN A 59 -11.19 -24.10 25.71
C ASN A 59 -10.02 -23.41 25.02
N CYS A 60 -9.24 -22.66 25.78
CA CYS A 60 -8.04 -22.02 25.27
C CYS A 60 -6.96 -23.03 24.96
N GLU A 61 -6.45 -23.06 23.74
CA GLU A 61 -5.28 -23.88 23.38
C GLU A 61 -3.99 -23.05 23.41
N ILE A 62 -4.02 -21.83 22.88
CA ILE A 62 -2.88 -20.91 22.90
C ILE A 62 -3.25 -19.59 23.59
N GLN A 63 -2.59 -19.32 24.72
CA GLN A 63 -2.78 -18.09 25.48
C GLN A 63 -1.72 -17.03 25.11
N HIS A 64 -2.17 -15.92 24.53
CA HIS A 64 -1.34 -14.74 24.31
C HIS A 64 -1.43 -13.76 25.50
N LYS A 65 -0.31 -13.09 25.78
CA LYS A 65 -0.23 -11.95 26.73
C LYS A 65 -0.41 -10.59 26.04
N ALA A 66 -0.32 -10.57 24.71
CA ALA A 66 -0.48 -9.40 23.87
C ALA A 66 -1.88 -9.36 23.25
N PRO A 67 -2.46 -8.18 23.02
CA PRO A 67 -3.76 -8.01 22.37
C PRO A 67 -3.69 -8.37 20.88
N ALA A 68 -4.83 -8.68 20.28
CA ALA A 68 -4.94 -8.95 18.85
C ALA A 68 -5.35 -7.70 18.04
N ILE A 69 -4.72 -7.51 16.87
CA ILE A 69 -5.28 -6.73 15.76
C ILE A 69 -5.77 -7.73 14.72
N VAL A 70 -7.05 -7.63 14.39
CA VAL A 70 -7.76 -8.53 13.49
C VAL A 70 -8.17 -7.77 12.24
N PHE A 71 -7.73 -8.21 11.06
CA PHE A 71 -8.08 -7.53 9.80
C PHE A 71 -8.20 -8.50 8.63
N SER A 72 -8.89 -8.06 7.58
CA SER A 72 -9.05 -8.83 6.35
C SER A 72 -7.94 -8.48 5.36
N ALA A 73 -7.26 -9.49 4.83
CA ALA A 73 -6.40 -9.41 3.65
C ALA A 73 -7.13 -9.88 2.37
N GLY A 74 -8.46 -9.98 2.39
CA GLY A 74 -9.32 -10.19 1.22
C GLY A 74 -10.06 -8.94 0.73
N GLY A 75 -10.84 -9.07 -0.34
CA GLY A 75 -11.54 -7.95 -0.98
C GLY A 75 -10.71 -7.33 -2.11
N LEU A 76 -10.41 -6.03 -2.01
CA LEU A 76 -9.64 -5.29 -3.02
C LEU A 76 -8.13 -5.63 -3.00
N THR A 77 -7.65 -6.25 -1.92
CA THR A 77 -6.27 -6.72 -1.73
C THR A 77 -5.93 -7.87 -2.69
N GLY A 78 -5.63 -7.50 -3.94
CA GLY A 78 -5.21 -8.42 -5.00
C GLY A 78 -4.05 -7.88 -5.84
N ASN A 79 -3.72 -6.60 -5.68
CA ASN A 79 -2.60 -5.93 -6.32
C ASN A 79 -1.81 -5.10 -5.29
N ILE A 80 -0.59 -4.69 -5.63
CA ILE A 80 0.29 -3.99 -4.69
C ILE A 80 -0.31 -2.68 -4.16
N PHE A 81 -1.08 -1.95 -4.98
CA PHE A 81 -1.72 -0.70 -4.55
C PHE A 81 -2.67 -0.95 -3.37
N HIS A 82 -3.62 -1.87 -3.52
CA HIS A 82 -4.56 -2.18 -2.44
C HIS A 82 -3.90 -2.85 -1.24
N ASN A 83 -2.85 -3.66 -1.44
CA ASN A 83 -2.13 -4.26 -0.31
C ASN A 83 -1.51 -3.21 0.62
N PHE A 84 -0.97 -2.12 0.06
CA PHE A 84 -0.45 -1.02 0.87
C PHE A 84 -1.54 -0.04 1.32
N ASN A 85 -2.43 0.36 0.42
CA ASN A 85 -3.45 1.37 0.68
C ASN A 85 -4.53 0.91 1.65
N ASP A 86 -5.01 -0.33 1.49
CA ASP A 86 -6.12 -0.88 2.27
C ASP A 86 -5.63 -1.83 3.37
N GLY A 87 -4.35 -2.21 3.33
CA GLY A 87 -3.72 -3.13 4.29
C GLY A 87 -2.65 -2.47 5.16
N PHE A 88 -1.44 -2.28 4.63
CA PHE A 88 -0.27 -1.92 5.44
C PHE A 88 -0.29 -0.50 6.01
N ILE A 89 -0.76 0.51 5.24
CA ILE A 89 -0.89 1.87 5.75
C ILE A 89 -1.95 1.93 6.87
N PRO A 90 -3.17 1.39 6.70
CA PRO A 90 -4.14 1.32 7.79
C PRO A 90 -3.67 0.50 8.99
N LEU A 91 -2.96 -0.62 8.77
CA LEU A 91 -2.38 -1.41 9.85
C LEU A 91 -1.34 -0.60 10.64
N PHE A 92 -0.49 0.18 9.95
CA PHE A 92 0.45 1.08 10.59
C PHE A 92 -0.25 2.14 11.42
N ILE A 93 -1.32 2.75 10.89
CA ILE A 93 -2.12 3.72 11.63
C ILE A 93 -2.73 3.06 12.87
N THR A 94 -3.39 1.90 12.74
CA THR A 94 -4.01 1.19 13.87
C THR A 94 -3.00 0.82 14.94
N ALA A 95 -1.86 0.22 14.57
CA ALA A 95 -0.83 -0.18 15.53
C ALA A 95 -0.32 1.03 16.33
N ASN A 96 -0.05 2.16 15.67
CA ASN A 96 0.45 3.36 16.34
C ASN A 96 -0.64 4.18 17.05
N SER A 97 -1.90 4.03 16.66
CA SER A 97 -3.04 4.72 17.30
C SER A 97 -3.53 4.03 18.55
N ILE A 98 -3.58 2.70 18.53
CA ILE A 98 -4.19 1.90 19.61
C ILE A 98 -3.12 1.29 20.51
N PHE A 99 -1.93 0.98 19.97
CA PHE A 99 -0.88 0.22 20.64
C PHE A 99 0.52 0.83 20.46
N PRO A 100 0.72 2.16 20.68
CA PRO A 100 1.97 2.84 20.34
C PRO A 100 3.24 2.22 20.97
N ASP A 101 3.11 1.62 22.17
CA ASP A 101 4.22 1.06 22.95
C ASP A 101 3.94 -0.39 23.40
N GLN A 102 3.09 -1.12 22.67
CA GLN A 102 2.67 -2.47 23.04
C GLN A 102 2.81 -3.44 21.87
N ASP A 103 3.38 -4.62 22.14
CA ASP A 103 3.38 -5.71 21.16
C ASP A 103 1.95 -6.18 20.88
N VAL A 104 1.65 -6.51 19.63
CA VAL A 104 0.34 -7.02 19.19
C VAL A 104 0.49 -8.37 18.50
N VAL A 105 -0.55 -9.19 18.54
CA VAL A 105 -0.67 -10.39 17.71
C VAL A 105 -1.48 -10.01 16.47
N LEU A 106 -1.00 -10.39 15.28
CA LEU A 106 -1.73 -10.18 14.04
C LEU A 106 -2.58 -11.40 13.72
N VAL A 107 -3.87 -11.16 13.55
CA VAL A 107 -4.87 -12.15 13.14
C VAL A 107 -5.44 -11.69 11.80
N ILE A 108 -5.27 -12.51 10.77
CA ILE A 108 -5.61 -12.15 9.40
C ILE A 108 -6.71 -13.09 8.91
N SER A 109 -7.71 -12.53 8.25
CA SER A 109 -8.75 -13.29 7.55
C SER A 109 -8.71 -13.01 6.05
N LYS A 110 -9.24 -13.93 5.27
CA LYS A 110 -9.35 -13.87 3.80
C LYS A 110 -8.02 -13.62 3.10
N ALA A 111 -6.91 -14.06 3.71
CA ALA A 111 -5.61 -14.00 3.09
C ALA A 111 -5.56 -15.02 1.96
N ARG A 112 -5.06 -14.61 0.79
CA ARG A 112 -4.69 -15.58 -0.25
C ARG A 112 -3.47 -16.38 0.25
N ASP A 113 -3.35 -17.65 -0.13
CA ASP A 113 -2.29 -18.56 0.33
C ASP A 113 -0.86 -18.00 0.17
N TRP A 114 -0.64 -17.16 -0.86
CA TRP A 114 0.64 -16.51 -1.13
C TRP A 114 0.85 -15.18 -0.38
N TRP A 115 -0.20 -14.58 0.18
CA TRP A 115 -0.17 -13.19 0.66
C TRP A 115 0.70 -13.03 1.91
N VAL A 116 0.47 -13.87 2.92
CA VAL A 116 1.23 -13.82 4.17
C VAL A 116 2.70 -14.10 3.91
N SER A 117 3.02 -15.11 3.10
CA SER A 117 4.40 -15.47 2.77
C SER A 117 5.11 -14.38 1.96
N LYS A 118 4.40 -13.70 1.04
CA LYS A 118 4.96 -12.60 0.24
C LYS A 118 5.32 -11.36 1.06
N TYR A 119 4.54 -11.05 2.09
CA TYR A 119 4.69 -9.84 2.90
C TYR A 119 5.19 -10.10 4.33
N ILE A 120 5.69 -11.31 4.60
CA ILE A 120 6.08 -11.75 5.94
C ILE A 120 7.11 -10.82 6.58
N GLU A 121 8.05 -10.25 5.80
CA GLU A 121 9.03 -9.31 6.33
C GLU A 121 8.39 -8.01 6.85
N ILE A 122 7.38 -7.47 6.17
CA ILE A 122 6.63 -6.30 6.66
C ILE A 122 5.80 -6.68 7.89
N LEU A 123 5.05 -7.79 7.83
CA LEU A 123 4.20 -8.24 8.93
C LEU A 123 5.00 -8.41 10.24
N ARG A 124 6.21 -8.97 10.15
CA ARG A 124 7.12 -9.15 11.30
C ARG A 124 7.70 -7.85 11.86
N THR A 125 7.52 -6.71 11.20
CA THR A 125 7.86 -5.41 11.80
C THR A 125 6.81 -4.94 12.81
N PHE A 126 5.57 -5.41 12.67
CA PHE A 126 4.45 -5.07 13.56
C PHE A 126 4.31 -6.03 14.74
N THR A 127 4.83 -7.25 14.62
CA THR A 127 4.67 -8.28 15.65
C THR A 127 5.88 -9.20 15.73
N LYS A 128 6.18 -9.63 16.96
CA LYS A 128 7.13 -10.71 17.25
C LYS A 128 6.48 -12.09 17.33
N TYR A 129 5.15 -12.15 17.29
CA TYR A 129 4.37 -13.40 17.38
C TYR A 129 4.17 -14.01 15.99
N PRO A 130 3.87 -15.32 15.91
CA PRO A 130 3.40 -15.94 14.67
C PRO A 130 2.17 -15.19 14.12
N ILE A 131 2.09 -15.10 12.80
CA ILE A 131 0.90 -14.55 12.12
C ILE A 131 -0.17 -15.64 12.14
N ILE A 132 -1.36 -15.31 12.63
CA ILE A 132 -2.51 -16.22 12.64
C ILE A 132 -3.32 -15.93 11.38
N ASP A 133 -3.44 -16.91 10.49
CA ASP A 133 -4.35 -16.88 9.35
C ASP A 133 -5.58 -17.72 9.68
N ILE A 134 -6.68 -17.08 10.07
CA ILE A 134 -7.82 -17.78 10.68
C ILE A 134 -8.55 -18.70 9.71
N ASP A 135 -8.44 -18.46 8.40
CA ASP A 135 -9.12 -19.28 7.40
C ASP A 135 -8.42 -20.65 7.21
N ASN A 136 -7.18 -20.75 7.70
CA ASN A 136 -6.32 -21.93 7.57
C ASN A 136 -5.88 -22.48 8.95
N ASP A 137 -6.63 -22.17 10.01
CA ASP A 137 -6.33 -22.56 11.38
C ASP A 137 -7.56 -23.18 12.06
N THR A 138 -7.35 -24.08 13.02
CA THR A 138 -8.41 -24.68 13.86
C THR A 138 -8.10 -24.52 15.35
N THR A 139 -6.98 -23.91 15.70
CA THR A 139 -6.50 -23.75 17.08
C THR A 139 -7.25 -22.62 17.77
N THR A 140 -7.73 -22.84 18.99
CA THR A 140 -8.38 -21.77 19.77
C THR A 140 -7.35 -20.86 20.44
N TYR A 141 -7.47 -19.54 20.22
CA TYR A 141 -6.54 -18.53 20.76
C TYR A 141 -7.19 -17.64 21.81
N CYS A 142 -6.44 -17.22 22.83
CA CYS A 142 -6.94 -16.29 23.83
C CYS A 142 -6.05 -15.05 23.96
N PHE A 143 -6.71 -13.89 24.06
CA PHE A 143 -6.08 -12.59 24.11
C PHE A 143 -6.60 -11.79 25.32
N PRO A 144 -5.81 -10.87 25.88
CA PRO A 144 -6.28 -9.94 26.92
C PRO A 144 -7.30 -8.91 26.39
N SER A 145 -7.32 -8.68 25.07
CA SER A 145 -8.29 -7.89 24.32
C SER A 145 -8.08 -8.10 22.82
N ALA A 146 -9.05 -7.72 22.00
CA ALA A 146 -8.93 -7.78 20.54
C ALA A 146 -9.54 -6.53 19.89
N ASN A 147 -8.94 -6.07 18.81
CA ASN A 147 -9.52 -5.05 17.94
C ASN A 147 -9.75 -5.62 16.54
N VAL A 148 -10.96 -5.45 16.01
CA VAL A 148 -11.39 -5.95 14.71
C VAL A 148 -11.62 -4.78 13.77
N GLY A 149 -10.89 -4.79 12.65
CA GLY A 149 -10.80 -3.68 11.71
C GLY A 149 -9.48 -2.92 11.83
N ILE A 150 -9.19 -2.11 10.82
CA ILE A 150 -8.01 -1.22 10.74
C ILE A 150 -8.45 0.18 10.34
N ILE A 151 -7.73 1.19 10.83
CA ILE A 151 -8.08 2.60 10.76
C ILE A 151 -7.48 3.17 9.48
N SER A 152 -8.33 3.75 8.64
CA SER A 152 -7.91 4.39 7.38
C SER A 152 -8.50 5.79 7.25
N TYR A 153 -7.67 6.78 6.92
CA TYR A 153 -8.13 8.17 6.80
C TYR A 153 -8.49 8.56 5.36
N ASP A 154 -7.64 8.23 4.39
CA ASP A 154 -7.83 8.46 2.96
C ASP A 154 -6.76 7.67 2.18
N LEU A 155 -6.82 7.69 0.85
CA LEU A 155 -5.82 7.05 -0.02
C LEU A 155 -4.42 7.57 0.30
N VAL A 156 -3.50 6.63 0.52
CA VAL A 156 -2.07 6.88 0.76
C VAL A 156 -1.83 7.96 1.83
N THR A 157 -2.66 8.02 2.87
CA THR A 157 -2.66 9.12 3.84
C THR A 157 -2.39 8.66 5.25
N ILE A 158 -1.40 9.28 5.89
CA ILE A 158 -1.14 9.20 7.34
C ILE A 158 -1.24 10.63 7.88
N ASN A 159 -2.18 10.88 8.79
CA ASN A 159 -2.39 12.20 9.37
C ASN A 159 -1.79 12.27 10.79
N PRO A 160 -0.65 12.96 10.99
CA PRO A 160 0.03 13.02 12.29
C PRO A 160 -0.78 13.68 13.41
N LYS A 161 -1.83 14.45 13.05
CA LYS A 161 -2.72 15.09 14.02
C LYS A 161 -3.72 14.12 14.64
N LEU A 162 -3.94 12.97 14.01
CA LEU A 162 -4.93 11.96 14.43
C LEU A 162 -4.28 10.72 15.07
N ILE A 163 -2.94 10.67 15.13
CA ILE A 163 -2.18 9.53 15.66
C ILE A 163 -1.38 10.01 16.89
N PRO A 164 -1.43 9.29 18.04
CA PRO A 164 -0.51 9.49 19.16
C PRO A 164 0.95 9.48 18.69
N ASN A 165 1.79 10.33 19.27
CA ASN A 165 3.20 10.49 18.89
C ASN A 165 3.42 10.97 17.44
N SER A 166 2.38 11.48 16.77
CA SER A 166 2.44 12.16 15.48
C SER A 166 3.24 11.43 14.40
N LYS A 167 2.97 10.12 14.25
CA LYS A 167 3.59 9.32 13.18
C LYS A 167 3.24 9.90 11.81
N THR A 168 4.21 9.82 10.91
CA THR A 168 4.15 10.38 9.55
C THR A 168 4.41 9.28 8.52
N PHE A 169 4.25 9.61 7.24
CA PHE A 169 4.64 8.70 6.16
C PHE A 169 6.13 8.37 6.15
N THR A 170 6.99 9.28 6.60
CA THR A 170 8.43 9.01 6.81
C THR A 170 8.65 7.87 7.80
N HIS A 171 7.86 7.79 8.87
CA HIS A 171 7.94 6.70 9.83
C HIS A 171 7.47 5.37 9.23
N PHE A 172 6.45 5.40 8.37
CA PHE A 172 6.02 4.22 7.64
C PHE A 172 7.09 3.75 6.65
N HIS A 173 7.72 4.68 5.92
CA HIS A 173 8.86 4.37 5.05
C HIS A 173 10.02 3.73 5.83
N ALA A 174 10.37 4.27 7.00
CA ALA A 174 11.40 3.68 7.87
C ALA A 174 11.05 2.25 8.34
N LEU A 175 9.76 1.94 8.54
CA LEU A 175 9.31 0.58 8.83
C LEU A 175 9.54 -0.36 7.63
N ILE A 176 9.28 0.11 6.41
CA ILE A 176 9.57 -0.64 5.18
C ILE A 176 11.09 -0.86 5.02
N ASP A 177 11.91 0.16 5.29
CA ASP A 177 13.37 0.05 5.30
C ASP A 177 13.86 -0.95 6.35
N LYS A 178 13.23 -0.99 7.54
CA LYS A 178 13.53 -1.99 8.56
C LYS A 178 13.21 -3.42 8.08
N ALA A 179 12.10 -3.60 7.35
CA ALA A 179 11.68 -4.91 6.84
C ALA A 179 12.65 -5.47 5.79
N TYR A 180 13.18 -4.64 4.89
CA TYR A 180 13.93 -5.11 3.72
C TYR A 180 15.40 -4.68 3.67
N GLY A 181 15.78 -3.57 4.31
CA GLY A 181 17.14 -3.03 4.30
C GLY A 181 18.17 -3.91 4.99
N GLN A 182 17.81 -4.66 6.04
CA GLN A 182 18.77 -5.53 6.74
C GLN A 182 19.34 -6.68 5.88
N LYS A 183 18.57 -7.15 4.89
CA LYS A 183 19.02 -8.20 3.96
C LYS A 183 20.05 -7.69 2.93
N GLN A 184 20.13 -6.37 2.70
CA GLN A 184 21.15 -5.79 1.81
C GLN A 184 22.54 -5.84 2.45
N ASN A 185 22.65 -5.59 3.76
CA ASN A 185 23.92 -5.59 4.47
C ASN A 185 24.55 -7.00 4.62
N GLN A 186 23.74 -8.07 4.53
CA GLN A 186 24.22 -9.46 4.67
C GLN A 186 24.56 -10.14 3.34
N LYS A 187 24.24 -9.53 2.19
CA LYS A 187 24.54 -10.10 0.87
C LYS A 187 25.17 -9.04 -0.02
N GLN A 188 26.50 -8.91 0.06
CA GLN A 188 27.31 -8.19 -0.94
C GLN A 188 27.31 -8.85 -2.34
N ASN A 189 26.50 -9.89 -2.57
CA ASN A 189 26.31 -10.51 -3.87
C ASN A 189 24.96 -10.06 -4.45
N HIS A 190 24.94 -8.85 -5.00
CA HIS A 190 23.83 -8.33 -5.79
C HIS A 190 23.47 -9.33 -6.91
N PRO A 191 22.21 -9.82 -6.98
CA PRO A 191 21.78 -10.71 -8.06
C PRO A 191 21.77 -9.99 -9.42
N PHE A 192 21.67 -8.67 -9.38
CA PHE A 192 21.93 -7.82 -10.54
C PHE A 192 23.44 -7.61 -10.67
N LYS A 193 24.10 -8.46 -11.44
CA LYS A 193 25.46 -8.22 -11.98
C LYS A 193 25.45 -7.06 -12.98
N PHE A 194 24.94 -5.92 -12.55
CA PHE A 194 25.18 -4.65 -13.21
C PHE A 194 26.26 -3.99 -12.38
N ASN A 195 27.43 -3.75 -12.97
CA ASN A 195 28.34 -2.73 -12.50
C ASN A 195 27.91 -1.44 -13.22
N PRO A 196 26.82 -0.77 -12.79
CA PRO A 196 26.48 0.51 -13.38
C PRO A 196 27.70 1.40 -13.17
N SER A 197 28.12 2.08 -14.24
CA SER A 197 29.12 3.13 -14.08
C SER A 197 28.66 4.03 -12.94
N LYS A 198 29.51 4.23 -11.92
CA LYS A 198 29.24 5.15 -10.79
C LYS A 198 28.94 6.58 -11.26
N SER A 199 29.16 6.89 -12.54
CA SER A 199 28.87 8.18 -13.15
C SER A 199 27.45 8.35 -13.72
N ARG A 200 26.65 7.28 -13.89
CA ARG A 200 25.35 7.35 -14.58
C ARG A 200 24.19 6.96 -13.64
N PRO A 201 23.16 7.81 -13.48
CA PRO A 201 21.97 7.48 -12.69
C PRO A 201 21.26 6.23 -13.22
N ILE A 202 20.78 5.41 -12.30
CA ILE A 202 19.97 4.21 -12.59
C ILE A 202 18.51 4.62 -12.73
N LEU A 203 17.93 4.35 -13.90
CA LEU A 203 16.51 4.53 -14.20
C LEU A 203 15.84 3.17 -14.28
N VAL A 204 14.76 2.97 -13.51
CA VAL A 204 13.91 1.79 -13.65
C VAL A 204 12.65 2.15 -14.45
N LEU A 205 12.45 1.45 -15.58
CA LEU A 205 11.20 1.49 -16.33
C LEU A 205 10.29 0.37 -15.82
N ILE A 206 9.19 0.71 -15.16
CA ILE A 206 8.23 -0.28 -14.68
C ILE A 206 7.25 -0.63 -15.81
N SER A 207 7.18 -1.92 -16.13
CA SER A 207 6.41 -2.46 -17.24
C SER A 207 5.30 -3.39 -16.76
N CYS A 208 4.13 -3.29 -17.41
CA CYS A 208 3.02 -4.22 -17.20
C CYS A 208 3.27 -5.55 -17.92
N ASN A 209 2.83 -6.67 -17.34
CA ASN A 209 2.59 -7.88 -18.14
C ASN A 209 1.42 -7.62 -19.10
N GLY A 210 1.64 -7.90 -20.39
CA GLY A 210 0.59 -7.77 -21.41
C GLY A 210 -0.64 -8.59 -21.03
N GLY A 211 -1.83 -8.03 -21.28
CA GLY A 211 -3.12 -8.70 -21.06
C GLY A 211 -4.20 -7.89 -20.34
N VAL A 212 -3.89 -6.73 -19.74
CA VAL A 212 -4.87 -5.94 -18.95
C VAL A 212 -4.80 -4.43 -19.22
N GLY A 213 -4.34 -4.04 -20.42
CA GLY A 213 -4.13 -2.63 -20.81
C GLY A 213 -2.93 -1.95 -20.12
N ARG A 214 -2.71 -0.68 -20.47
CA ARG A 214 -1.64 0.22 -19.98
C ARG A 214 -0.24 -0.33 -20.26
N VAL A 215 -0.08 -0.96 -21.42
CA VAL A 215 1.21 -1.39 -21.93
C VAL A 215 1.89 -0.21 -22.64
N LEU A 216 3.18 -0.02 -22.38
CA LEU A 216 4.02 0.88 -23.15
C LEU A 216 4.46 0.16 -24.43
N LEU A 217 3.87 0.51 -25.56
CA LEU A 217 4.04 -0.22 -26.82
C LEU A 217 5.43 -0.01 -27.43
N ASN A 218 5.99 1.19 -27.32
CA ASN A 218 7.34 1.55 -27.77
C ASN A 218 8.37 1.58 -26.63
N GLN A 219 8.31 0.60 -25.72
CA GLN A 219 9.17 0.53 -24.53
C GLN A 219 10.67 0.47 -24.87
N ASN A 220 11.03 -0.21 -25.95
CA ASN A 220 12.44 -0.37 -26.33
C ASN A 220 13.04 0.93 -26.84
N GLU A 221 12.25 1.71 -27.58
CA GLU A 221 12.60 3.03 -28.08
C GLU A 221 12.73 4.02 -26.92
N VAL A 222 11.80 4.00 -25.97
CA VAL A 222 11.88 4.81 -24.74
C VAL A 222 13.13 4.47 -23.92
N LYS A 223 13.43 3.17 -23.77
CA LYS A 223 14.68 2.72 -23.13
C LYS A 223 15.89 3.28 -23.87
N PHE A 224 15.94 3.17 -25.19
CA PHE A 224 17.05 3.62 -26.01
C PHE A 224 17.27 5.14 -25.89
N GLU A 225 16.20 5.94 -25.92
CA GLU A 225 16.29 7.40 -25.74
C GLU A 225 16.79 7.78 -24.33
N ALA A 226 16.34 7.09 -23.28
CA ALA A 226 16.87 7.31 -21.94
C ALA A 226 18.35 6.91 -21.80
N GLU A 227 18.77 5.83 -22.47
CA GLU A 227 20.18 5.42 -22.53
C GLU A 227 21.04 6.43 -23.29
N LYS A 228 20.54 7.06 -24.37
CA LYS A 228 21.23 8.16 -25.07
C LYS A 228 21.42 9.38 -24.18
N ILE A 229 20.42 9.72 -23.38
CA ILE A 229 20.48 10.88 -22.47
C ILE A 229 21.51 10.70 -21.36
N GLY A 230 21.78 9.45 -20.96
CA GLY A 230 22.84 9.15 -20.00
C GLY A 230 22.40 8.24 -18.84
N PHE A 231 21.18 7.71 -18.82
CA PHE A 231 20.75 6.77 -17.79
C PHE A 231 21.34 5.36 -18.00
N ASN A 232 21.52 4.61 -16.91
CA ASN A 232 21.59 3.15 -16.96
C ASN A 232 20.16 2.63 -16.75
N VAL A 233 19.57 2.04 -17.79
CA VAL A 233 18.13 1.72 -17.79
C VAL A 233 17.89 0.25 -17.48
N ILE A 234 17.05 -0.02 -16.48
CA ILE A 234 16.61 -1.37 -16.10
C ILE A 234 15.10 -1.46 -16.34
N ILE A 235 14.65 -2.45 -17.11
CA ILE A 235 13.23 -2.76 -17.24
C ILE A 235 12.83 -3.67 -16.08
N PHE A 236 11.89 -3.21 -15.26
CA PHE A 236 11.32 -3.98 -14.16
C PHE A 236 9.89 -4.41 -14.50
N LYS A 237 9.65 -5.72 -14.52
CA LYS A 237 8.36 -6.30 -14.84
C LYS A 237 7.82 -7.11 -13.64
N PRO A 238 7.16 -6.47 -12.68
CA PRO A 238 6.66 -7.16 -11.50
C PRO A 238 5.52 -8.12 -11.88
N THR A 239 5.52 -9.29 -11.24
CA THR A 239 4.43 -10.27 -11.29
C THR A 239 3.79 -10.39 -9.90
N PRO A 240 2.60 -10.99 -9.78
CA PRO A 240 2.01 -11.29 -8.48
C PRO A 240 2.95 -12.07 -7.54
N MET A 241 3.88 -12.85 -8.09
CA MET A 241 4.83 -13.67 -7.34
C MET A 241 6.21 -13.01 -7.14
N THR A 242 6.45 -11.80 -7.66
CA THR A 242 7.72 -11.10 -7.44
C THR A 242 7.96 -10.92 -5.93
N PRO A 243 9.08 -11.41 -5.38
CA PRO A 243 9.39 -11.22 -3.96
C PRO A 243 9.64 -9.75 -3.64
N MET A 244 9.05 -9.25 -2.56
CA MET A 244 9.13 -7.83 -2.20
C MET A 244 10.54 -7.36 -1.89
N HIS A 245 11.38 -8.18 -1.27
CA HIS A 245 12.78 -7.82 -1.00
C HIS A 245 13.59 -7.58 -2.29
N LYS A 246 13.30 -8.29 -3.39
CA LYS A 246 13.98 -8.06 -4.69
C LYS A 246 13.50 -6.77 -5.34
N ALA A 247 12.20 -6.49 -5.23
CA ALA A 247 11.65 -5.22 -5.72
C ALA A 247 12.21 -4.05 -4.91
N TYR A 248 12.29 -4.17 -3.58
CA TYR A 248 12.95 -3.20 -2.72
C TYR A 248 14.41 -2.98 -3.12
N GLU A 249 15.21 -4.04 -3.27
CA GLU A 249 16.62 -3.92 -3.68
C GLU A 249 16.81 -3.12 -4.99
N LEU A 250 16.02 -3.44 -6.02
CA LEU A 250 16.10 -2.77 -7.30
C LEU A 250 15.65 -1.30 -7.23
N ILE A 251 14.52 -1.05 -6.57
CA ILE A 251 13.90 0.28 -6.55
C ILE A 251 14.68 1.21 -5.61
N HIS A 252 15.07 0.72 -4.44
CA HIS A 252 15.83 1.50 -3.45
C HIS A 252 17.21 1.91 -3.99
N SER A 253 17.87 1.05 -4.78
CA SER A 253 19.14 1.38 -5.44
C SER A 253 19.02 2.29 -6.66
N SER A 254 17.80 2.51 -7.17
CA SER A 254 17.56 3.38 -8.31
C SER A 254 17.63 4.87 -7.94
N HIS A 255 17.76 5.72 -8.95
CA HIS A 255 17.75 7.19 -8.81
C HIS A 255 16.51 7.81 -9.45
N ALA A 256 15.87 7.05 -10.34
CA ALA A 256 14.80 7.49 -11.19
C ALA A 256 13.87 6.31 -11.51
N ILE A 257 12.56 6.56 -11.57
CA ILE A 257 11.55 5.60 -12.02
C ILE A 257 10.62 6.25 -13.02
N ILE A 258 10.31 5.52 -14.10
CA ILE A 258 9.21 5.84 -15.00
C ILE A 258 8.22 4.67 -15.02
N GLY A 259 6.93 4.97 -15.07
CA GLY A 259 5.95 3.99 -15.52
C GLY A 259 4.58 4.61 -15.78
N ILE A 260 3.77 3.87 -16.53
CA ILE A 260 2.39 4.24 -16.82
C ILE A 260 1.54 4.06 -15.56
N HIS A 261 0.62 4.99 -15.29
CA HIS A 261 -0.37 4.86 -14.22
C HIS A 261 -0.92 3.43 -14.20
N GLY A 262 -0.91 2.75 -13.06
CA GLY A 262 -1.40 1.37 -12.95
C GLY A 262 -0.38 0.26 -13.28
N ALA A 263 0.85 0.59 -13.69
CA ALA A 263 1.94 -0.36 -13.90
C ALA A 263 2.60 -0.84 -12.59
N ALA A 264 1.81 -1.06 -11.54
CA ALA A 264 2.31 -1.36 -10.19
C ALA A 264 3.23 -0.25 -9.63
N LEU A 265 2.89 1.02 -9.87
CA LEU A 265 3.68 2.18 -9.43
C LEU A 265 3.77 2.33 -7.91
N THR A 266 3.00 1.58 -7.11
CA THR A 266 3.15 1.54 -5.65
C THR A 266 4.55 1.12 -5.20
N HIS A 267 5.33 0.45 -6.06
CA HIS A 267 6.75 0.17 -5.79
C HIS A 267 7.58 1.44 -5.59
N THR A 268 7.11 2.62 -5.99
CA THR A 268 7.75 3.91 -5.65
C THR A 268 7.86 4.13 -4.15
N ILE A 269 7.11 3.40 -3.31
CA ILE A 269 7.28 3.42 -1.86
C ILE A 269 8.66 2.96 -1.39
N PHE A 270 9.42 2.26 -2.22
CA PHE A 270 10.78 1.81 -1.91
C PHE A 270 11.87 2.81 -2.33
N LEU A 271 11.49 3.93 -2.97
CA LEU A 271 12.44 4.95 -3.40
C LEU A 271 13.05 5.69 -2.21
N ARG A 272 14.34 5.97 -2.30
CA ARG A 272 15.00 6.90 -1.37
C ARG A 272 14.44 8.32 -1.55
N PRO A 273 14.21 9.09 -0.47
CA PRO A 273 13.87 10.50 -0.58
C PRO A 273 14.86 11.27 -1.46
N GLY A 274 14.36 12.11 -2.36
CA GLY A 274 15.15 12.82 -3.37
C GLY A 274 15.27 12.10 -4.71
N SER A 275 14.92 10.81 -4.80
CA SER A 275 14.80 10.10 -6.08
C SER A 275 13.71 10.73 -6.96
N VAL A 276 13.79 10.51 -8.27
CA VAL A 276 12.82 11.08 -9.23
C VAL A 276 11.81 10.03 -9.64
N PHE A 277 10.53 10.36 -9.61
CA PHE A 277 9.47 9.50 -10.12
C PHE A 277 8.66 10.25 -11.17
N MET A 278 8.67 9.74 -12.39
CA MET A 278 7.89 10.24 -13.49
C MET A 278 6.74 9.29 -13.80
N GLN A 279 5.54 9.81 -13.67
CA GLN A 279 4.33 9.08 -14.00
C GLN A 279 3.86 9.46 -15.40
N VAL A 280 3.71 8.45 -16.27
CA VAL A 280 2.97 8.62 -17.52
C VAL A 280 1.49 8.47 -17.21
N VAL A 281 0.70 9.51 -17.52
CA VAL A 281 -0.73 9.61 -17.19
C VAL A 281 -1.55 9.40 -18.45
N PRO A 282 -2.23 8.24 -18.57
CA PRO A 282 -3.19 8.00 -19.64
C PRO A 282 -4.39 8.95 -19.60
N LEU A 283 -5.08 9.10 -20.73
CA LEU A 283 -6.31 9.89 -20.82
C LEU A 283 -7.31 9.47 -19.75
N GLY A 284 -8.00 10.43 -19.13
CA GLY A 284 -9.10 10.17 -18.20
C GLY A 284 -8.68 9.63 -16.83
N THR A 285 -7.37 9.60 -16.54
CA THR A 285 -6.83 9.08 -15.28
C THR A 285 -6.17 10.15 -14.41
N GLU A 286 -6.33 11.44 -14.72
CA GLU A 286 -5.61 12.55 -14.08
C GLU A 286 -5.90 12.62 -12.58
N TRP A 287 -7.17 12.54 -12.18
CA TRP A 287 -7.54 12.50 -10.76
C TRP A 287 -6.92 11.28 -10.05
N ALA A 288 -6.99 10.10 -10.69
CA ALA A 288 -6.43 8.88 -10.13
C ALA A 288 -4.90 8.98 -10.01
N ALA A 289 -4.22 9.58 -10.98
CA ALA A 289 -2.79 9.81 -10.95
C ALA A 289 -2.37 10.63 -9.74
N GLU A 290 -3.08 11.73 -9.47
CA GLU A 290 -2.84 12.58 -8.32
C GLU A 290 -3.04 11.83 -6.99
N VAL A 291 -4.24 11.26 -6.77
CA VAL A 291 -4.58 10.68 -5.46
C VAL A 291 -3.87 9.36 -5.16
N CYS A 292 -3.53 8.57 -6.18
CA CYS A 292 -2.89 7.26 -5.98
C CYS A 292 -1.37 7.32 -5.93
N TYR A 293 -0.72 8.17 -6.76
CA TYR A 293 0.72 8.08 -6.98
C TYR A 293 1.47 9.41 -6.83
N ALA A 294 0.90 10.56 -7.23
CA ALA A 294 1.55 11.84 -6.97
C ALA A 294 1.64 12.13 -5.47
N ARG A 295 0.54 11.89 -4.73
CA ARG A 295 0.55 11.95 -3.25
C ARG A 295 1.56 10.98 -2.64
N LEU A 296 1.60 9.73 -3.12
CA LEU A 296 2.57 8.73 -2.66
C LEU A 296 4.01 9.23 -2.84
N ALA A 297 4.34 9.75 -4.02
CA ALA A 297 5.65 10.26 -4.36
C ALA A 297 6.09 11.38 -3.40
N ARG A 298 5.20 12.35 -3.16
CA ARG A 298 5.46 13.45 -2.21
C ARG A 298 5.63 12.93 -0.78
N ASN A 299 4.81 11.96 -0.37
CA ASN A 299 4.87 11.35 0.96
C ASN A 299 6.17 10.58 1.23
N VAL A 300 6.77 9.98 0.21
CA VAL A 300 8.11 9.35 0.30
C VAL A 300 9.25 10.31 -0.01
N GLY A 301 8.95 11.59 -0.22
CA GLY A 301 9.96 12.63 -0.47
C GLY A 301 10.63 12.52 -1.84
N SER A 302 10.01 11.85 -2.81
CA SER A 302 10.48 11.80 -4.20
C SER A 302 10.10 13.06 -4.98
N GLU A 303 10.94 13.44 -5.94
CA GLU A 303 10.65 14.47 -6.93
C GLU A 303 9.65 13.91 -7.96
N TYR A 304 8.38 14.32 -7.87
CA TYR A 304 7.33 13.88 -8.78
C TYR A 304 7.35 14.67 -10.10
N MET A 305 7.26 13.95 -11.22
CA MET A 305 7.08 14.50 -12.56
C MET A 305 5.89 13.80 -13.22
N GLU A 306 5.20 14.53 -14.09
CA GLU A 306 4.02 14.01 -14.80
C GLU A 306 4.21 14.20 -16.30
N TYR A 307 4.00 13.13 -17.06
CA TYR A 307 3.88 13.17 -18.52
C TYR A 307 2.46 12.78 -18.88
N ARG A 308 1.64 13.76 -19.25
CA ARG A 308 0.28 13.51 -19.76
C ARG A 308 0.35 13.18 -21.23
N ILE A 309 -0.23 12.04 -21.59
CA ILE A 309 -0.27 11.64 -22.99
C ILE A 309 -1.27 12.50 -23.76
N GLU A 310 -1.01 12.68 -25.04
CA GLU A 310 -1.96 13.22 -26.00
C GLU A 310 -2.83 12.09 -26.58
N THR A 311 -3.91 12.48 -27.26
CA THR A 311 -4.86 11.52 -27.86
C THR A 311 -4.16 10.60 -28.87
N GLU A 312 -3.19 11.15 -29.62
CA GLU A 312 -2.37 10.45 -30.61
C GLU A 312 -1.44 9.39 -30.00
N GLU A 313 -1.11 9.52 -28.71
CA GLU A 313 -0.28 8.57 -27.98
C GLU A 313 -1.11 7.43 -27.34
N SER A 314 -2.44 7.52 -27.41
CA SER A 314 -3.38 6.55 -26.84
C SER A 314 -3.89 5.56 -27.89
N SER A 315 -3.87 4.27 -27.59
CA SER A 315 -4.49 3.25 -28.45
C SER A 315 -6.02 3.33 -28.51
N LEU A 316 -6.65 4.24 -27.75
CA LEU A 316 -8.09 4.48 -27.84
C LEU A 316 -8.48 5.18 -29.15
N ILE A 317 -7.53 5.84 -29.84
CA ILE A 317 -7.76 6.46 -31.15
C ILE A 317 -8.15 5.44 -32.23
N ASP A 318 -7.75 4.17 -32.06
CA ASP A 318 -8.12 3.08 -32.97
C ASP A 318 -9.57 2.59 -32.74
N LYS A 319 -10.20 3.00 -31.63
CA LYS A 319 -11.52 2.54 -31.19
C LYS A 319 -12.60 3.62 -31.25
N TYR A 320 -12.20 4.87 -31.07
CA TYR A 320 -13.11 6.01 -30.94
C TYR A 320 -12.70 7.13 -31.89
N SER A 321 -13.68 7.85 -32.41
CA SER A 321 -13.44 9.10 -33.14
C SER A 321 -12.93 10.18 -32.20
N LYS A 322 -12.13 11.13 -32.71
CA LYS A 322 -11.63 12.26 -31.90
C LYS A 322 -12.76 13.10 -31.28
N ASP A 323 -13.94 13.10 -31.91
CA ASP A 323 -15.11 13.84 -31.42
C ASP A 323 -15.90 13.09 -30.33
N ASP A 324 -15.64 11.79 -30.17
CA ASP A 324 -16.28 10.96 -29.16
C ASP A 324 -15.90 11.43 -27.74
N LEU A 325 -16.85 11.41 -26.82
CA LEU A 325 -16.66 11.88 -25.45
C LEU A 325 -15.52 11.15 -24.72
N GLN A 326 -15.27 9.88 -25.08
CA GLN A 326 -14.21 9.05 -24.52
C GLN A 326 -12.82 9.68 -24.73
N LEU A 327 -12.61 10.40 -25.83
CA LEU A 327 -11.34 11.07 -26.13
C LEU A 327 -11.42 12.57 -25.84
N ARG A 328 -12.53 13.22 -26.21
CA ARG A 328 -12.68 14.68 -26.14
C ARG A 328 -12.89 15.20 -24.72
N ASP A 329 -13.66 14.48 -23.89
CA ASP A 329 -13.92 14.84 -22.50
C ASP A 329 -14.12 13.60 -21.62
N PRO A 330 -13.01 12.94 -21.21
CA PRO A 330 -13.05 11.76 -20.37
C PRO A 330 -13.79 11.93 -19.05
N VAL A 331 -13.77 13.14 -18.49
CA VAL A 331 -14.42 13.45 -17.21
C VAL A 331 -15.94 13.48 -17.39
N ALA A 332 -16.42 14.13 -18.45
CA ALA A 332 -17.84 14.14 -18.80
C ALA A 332 -18.32 12.74 -19.21
N PHE A 333 -17.52 11.97 -19.97
CA PHE A 333 -17.86 10.60 -20.34
C PHE A 333 -18.08 9.70 -19.13
N ARG A 334 -17.15 9.72 -18.17
CA ARG A 334 -17.27 8.93 -16.94
C ARG A 334 -18.42 9.42 -16.06
N GLY A 335 -18.60 10.74 -15.94
CA GLY A 335 -19.55 11.34 -15.00
C GLY A 335 -19.33 10.80 -13.58
N THR A 336 -20.39 10.23 -13.00
CA THR A 336 -20.38 9.56 -11.69
C THR A 336 -20.24 8.04 -11.77
N ASP A 337 -20.27 7.45 -12.97
CA ASP A 337 -20.17 6.00 -13.15
C ASP A 337 -18.70 5.56 -13.18
N TRP A 338 -18.22 5.08 -12.03
CA TRP A 338 -16.87 4.57 -11.87
C TRP A 338 -16.56 3.33 -12.73
N SER A 339 -17.58 2.60 -13.20
CA SER A 339 -17.35 1.43 -14.06
C SER A 339 -16.75 1.80 -15.42
N LEU A 340 -17.05 3.02 -15.90
CA LEU A 340 -16.55 3.57 -17.17
C LEU A 340 -15.05 3.88 -17.14
N MET A 341 -14.44 3.96 -15.94
CA MET A 341 -12.99 4.10 -15.78
C MET A 341 -12.23 2.89 -16.38
N ASN A 342 -12.90 1.75 -16.59
CA ASN A 342 -12.30 0.60 -17.27
C ASN A 342 -11.85 0.91 -18.70
N VAL A 343 -12.47 1.86 -19.41
CA VAL A 343 -12.00 2.28 -20.75
C VAL A 343 -10.56 2.79 -20.65
N TYR A 344 -10.29 3.67 -19.69
CA TYR A 344 -8.97 4.26 -19.52
C TYR A 344 -7.98 3.33 -18.83
N LEU A 345 -8.46 2.48 -17.92
CA LEU A 345 -7.62 1.59 -17.13
C LEU A 345 -7.31 0.26 -17.85
N LYS A 346 -8.24 -0.34 -18.57
CA LYS A 346 -8.07 -1.71 -19.12
C LYS A 346 -7.93 -1.74 -20.64
N GLU A 347 -8.42 -0.72 -21.33
CA GLU A 347 -8.56 -0.75 -22.78
C GLU A 347 -7.59 0.16 -23.54
N GLN A 348 -6.80 0.95 -22.80
CA GLN A 348 -5.86 1.92 -23.32
C GLN A 348 -4.43 1.43 -23.14
N ASN A 349 -3.67 1.37 -24.23
CA ASN A 349 -2.21 1.26 -24.24
C ASN A 349 -1.61 2.59 -24.70
N VAL A 350 -0.30 2.75 -24.51
CA VAL A 350 0.39 4.02 -24.76
C VAL A 350 1.56 3.80 -25.71
N THR A 351 1.67 4.65 -26.72
CA THR A 351 2.86 4.83 -27.57
C THR A 351 3.36 6.25 -27.37
N LEU A 352 4.47 6.42 -26.67
CA LEU A 352 4.97 7.76 -26.34
C LEU A 352 5.57 8.46 -27.56
N ASP A 353 5.25 9.74 -27.74
CA ASP A 353 5.94 10.64 -28.66
C ASP A 353 7.35 10.89 -28.12
N LEU A 354 8.36 10.35 -28.81
CA LEU A 354 9.74 10.41 -28.35
C LEU A 354 10.34 11.82 -28.41
N ASP A 355 9.87 12.70 -29.29
CA ASP A 355 10.40 14.06 -29.38
C ASP A 355 9.91 14.91 -28.20
N ARG A 356 8.63 14.78 -27.83
CA ARG A 356 8.08 15.38 -26.61
C ARG A 356 8.70 14.75 -25.37
N PHE A 357 8.72 13.42 -25.29
CA PHE A 357 9.19 12.68 -24.12
C PHE A 357 10.69 12.89 -23.84
N ARG A 358 11.50 13.15 -24.86
CA ARG A 358 12.94 13.44 -24.71
C ARG A 358 13.22 14.64 -23.80
N GLU A 359 12.40 15.69 -23.86
CA GLU A 359 12.61 16.87 -23.01
C GLU A 359 12.33 16.56 -21.53
N TYR A 360 11.31 15.75 -21.25
CA TYR A 360 11.02 15.25 -19.90
C TYR A 360 12.16 14.36 -19.38
N LEU A 361 12.70 13.48 -20.22
CA LEU A 361 13.84 12.63 -19.84
C LEU A 361 15.10 13.46 -19.53
N LYS A 362 15.36 14.55 -20.26
CA LYS A 362 16.49 15.46 -19.97
C LYS A 362 16.32 16.15 -18.62
N GLU A 363 15.11 16.64 -18.31
CA GLU A 363 14.83 17.24 -17.00
C GLU A 363 14.99 16.20 -15.88
N MET A 364 14.40 15.02 -16.07
CA MET A 364 14.50 13.91 -15.13
C MET A 364 15.97 13.53 -14.86
N TYR A 365 16.79 13.49 -15.90
CA TYR A 365 18.23 13.21 -15.79
C TYR A 365 18.93 14.23 -14.91
N LYS A 366 18.68 15.53 -15.11
CA LYS A 366 19.27 16.59 -14.28
C LYS A 366 18.91 16.40 -12.81
N LYS A 367 17.65 16.12 -12.50
CA LYS A 367 17.17 15.87 -11.12
C LYS A 367 17.81 14.60 -10.53
N ALA A 368 17.82 13.50 -11.27
CA ALA A 368 18.41 12.23 -10.82
C ALA A 368 19.92 12.32 -10.62
N LYS A 369 20.62 13.06 -11.49
CA LYS A 369 22.06 13.32 -11.38
C LYS A 369 22.38 14.19 -10.17
N LYS A 370 21.55 15.21 -9.89
CA LYS A 370 21.66 16.03 -8.67
C LYS A 370 21.47 15.18 -7.42
N PHE A 371 20.50 14.28 -7.40
CA PHE A 371 20.29 13.34 -6.28
C PHE A 371 21.49 12.40 -6.11
N MET A 372 21.93 11.73 -7.18
CA MET A 372 23.09 10.83 -7.16
C MET A 372 24.37 11.51 -6.64
N ASN A 373 24.60 12.78 -7.00
CA ASN A 373 25.77 13.52 -6.53
C ASN A 373 25.68 13.94 -5.05
N LYS A 374 24.47 14.00 -4.45
CA LYS A 374 24.29 14.30 -3.01
C LYS A 374 24.52 13.07 -2.14
N GLU A 375 24.31 11.88 -2.68
CA GLU A 375 24.49 10.58 -2.01
C GLU A 375 25.94 10.07 -2.09
N GLY A 376 26.79 10.73 -2.89
CA GLY A 376 28.15 10.32 -3.23
C GLY A 376 29.24 10.91 -2.34
#